data_AF-A0A529QNT0-F1
#
_entry.id   AF-A0A529QNT0-F1
#
_cell.length_a   1.000
_cell.length_b   1.000
_cell.length_c   1.000
_cell.angle_alpha   90.00
_cell.angle_beta   90.00
_cell.angle_gamma   90.00
#
_symmetry.space_group_name_H-M   'P 1'
#
loop_
_entity.id
_entity.type
_entity.pdbx_description
1 polymer ?
#
loop_
_entity_poly.entity_id
_entity_poly.type
_entity_poly.pdbx_seq_one_letter_code
_entity_poly.pdbx_strand_id
1 'polypeptide(L)'
;MSSKVPKYDEAYVWVWLPGETAPVVAGRLYAHDGLVSFNYGRSFRELGSAIPLYLPELPLKAGELPLLPGLTMPGCIRDAAPDAWGRRVILNRKFGVKGDEIARLDISELTFLLESGSDRI
;
A
#
# COMPACT_ATOMS: atom_id res chain seq x y z
N MET A 1 -1.23 -18.93 -19.81
CA MET A 1 0.12 -18.78 -19.23
C MET A 1 -0.07 -18.40 -17.78
N SER A 2 0.35 -19.23 -16.81
CA SER A 2 0.35 -18.80 -15.40
C SER A 2 1.55 -17.89 -15.22
N SER A 3 1.31 -16.58 -15.11
CA SER A 3 2.32 -15.62 -14.70
C SER A 3 2.65 -15.88 -13.23
N LYS A 4 3.95 -15.99 -12.93
CA LYS A 4 4.46 -16.03 -11.56
C LYS A 4 3.94 -14.80 -10.81
N VAL A 5 3.42 -14.98 -9.60
CA VAL A 5 2.98 -13.87 -8.74
C VAL A 5 4.19 -12.95 -8.51
N PRO A 6 4.10 -11.65 -8.86
CA PRO A 6 5.18 -10.71 -8.67
C PRO A 6 5.40 -10.49 -7.17
N LYS A 7 6.67 -10.29 -6.80
CA LYS A 7 7.04 -9.84 -5.47
C LYS A 7 7.46 -8.39 -5.58
N TYR A 8 6.67 -7.50 -4.97
CA TYR A 8 6.97 -6.09 -4.91
C TYR A 8 7.64 -5.77 -3.57
N ASP A 9 8.76 -5.06 -3.64
CA ASP A 9 9.52 -4.63 -2.46
C ASP A 9 9.13 -3.21 -2.01
N GLU A 10 8.58 -2.40 -2.91
CA GLU A 10 8.16 -1.03 -2.61
C GLU A 10 6.98 -0.56 -3.48
N ALA A 11 6.30 0.49 -3.00
CA ALA A 11 5.27 1.22 -3.72
C ALA A 11 5.26 2.70 -3.30
N TYR A 12 4.80 3.59 -4.16
CA TYR A 12 4.64 5.01 -3.85
C TYR A 12 3.19 5.33 -3.53
N VAL A 13 2.99 6.13 -2.48
CA VAL A 13 1.66 6.63 -2.08
C VAL A 13 1.50 8.02 -2.65
N TRP A 14 0.44 8.21 -3.42
CA TRP A 14 0.06 9.48 -4.03
C TRP A 14 -1.16 10.04 -3.31
N VAL A 15 -1.23 11.35 -3.17
CA VAL A 15 -2.35 12.04 -2.51
C VAL A 15 -2.72 13.30 -3.29
N TRP A 16 -4.02 13.55 -3.38
CA TRP A 16 -4.54 14.86 -3.78
C TRP A 16 -4.71 15.72 -2.54
N LEU A 17 -3.98 16.84 -2.50
CA LEU A 17 -4.14 17.81 -1.43
C LEU A 17 -5.46 18.59 -1.61
N PRO A 18 -6.03 19.16 -0.53
CA PRO A 18 -7.27 19.92 -0.62
C PRO A 18 -7.17 21.04 -1.66
N GLY A 19 -8.07 21.02 -2.65
CA GLY A 19 -8.11 22.02 -3.73
C GLY A 19 -7.17 21.73 -4.91
N GLU A 20 -6.34 20.70 -4.84
CA GLU A 20 -5.42 20.33 -5.92
C GLU A 20 -6.03 19.27 -6.85
N THR A 21 -5.75 19.39 -8.14
CA THR A 21 -6.21 18.44 -9.17
C THR A 21 -5.11 17.47 -9.60
N ALA A 22 -3.85 17.81 -9.33
CA ALA A 22 -2.71 16.94 -9.57
C ALA A 22 -2.29 16.27 -8.26
N PRO A 23 -2.07 14.94 -8.26
CA PRO A 23 -1.58 14.26 -7.08
C PRO A 23 -0.10 14.55 -6.86
N VAL A 24 0.32 14.52 -5.59
CA VAL A 24 1.72 14.57 -5.19
C VAL A 24 2.11 13.27 -4.51
N VAL A 25 3.39 12.88 -4.62
CA VAL A 25 3.90 11.72 -3.90
C VAL A 25 4.04 12.06 -2.43
N ALA A 26 3.20 11.45 -1.58
CA ALA A 26 3.27 11.60 -0.13
C ALA A 26 4.49 10.90 0.45
N GLY A 27 4.76 9.67 -0.01
CA GLY A 27 5.80 8.84 0.56
C GLY A 27 5.92 7.48 -0.12
N ARG A 28 6.68 6.61 0.54
CA ARG A 28 7.00 5.27 0.05
C ARG A 28 6.62 4.22 1.07
N LEU A 29 5.95 3.18 0.60
CA LEU A 29 5.79 1.90 1.28
C LEU A 29 6.92 0.96 0.88
N TYR A 30 7.45 0.20 1.82
CA TYR A 30 8.46 -0.83 1.52
C TYR A 30 8.29 -2.05 2.41
N ALA A 31 8.42 -3.22 1.80
CA ALA A 31 8.30 -4.50 2.47
C ALA A 31 9.65 -4.96 3.02
N HIS A 32 9.69 -5.39 4.27
CA HIS A 32 10.86 -6.00 4.91
C HIS A 32 10.39 -6.89 6.07
N ASP A 33 11.01 -8.06 6.25
CA ASP A 33 10.72 -8.99 7.36
C ASP A 33 9.22 -9.32 7.59
N GLY A 34 8.43 -9.35 6.52
CA GLY A 34 6.97 -9.61 6.59
C GLY A 34 6.13 -8.39 7.01
N LEU A 35 6.76 -7.24 7.22
CA LEU A 35 6.14 -5.96 7.50
C LEU A 35 6.17 -5.06 6.26
N VAL A 36 5.25 -4.11 6.20
CA VAL A 36 5.28 -3.00 5.25
C VAL A 36 5.31 -1.70 6.03
N SER A 37 6.45 -1.01 5.95
CA SER A 37 6.64 0.29 6.61
C SER A 37 6.40 1.44 5.65
N PHE A 38 6.10 2.61 6.22
CA PHE A 38 5.87 3.84 5.48
C PHE A 38 6.85 4.93 5.92
N ASN A 39 7.30 5.72 4.95
CA ASN A 39 8.09 6.93 5.19
C ASN A 39 7.64 8.04 4.25
N TYR A 40 7.44 9.24 4.81
CA TYR A 40 7.11 10.43 4.02
C TYR A 40 8.29 10.90 3.17
N GLY A 41 8.00 11.29 1.93
CA GLY A 41 8.95 11.98 1.07
C GLY A 41 9.41 13.28 1.71
N ARG A 42 10.71 13.61 1.59
CA ARG A 42 11.23 14.90 2.05
C ARG A 42 10.49 16.05 1.37
N SER A 43 10.34 15.97 0.04
CA SER A 43 9.60 16.95 -0.77
C SER A 43 8.18 17.16 -0.25
N PHE A 44 7.47 16.09 0.09
CA PHE A 44 6.11 16.20 0.62
C PHE A 44 6.08 16.92 1.96
N ARG A 45 6.98 16.59 2.90
CA ARG A 45 7.03 17.26 4.22
C ARG A 45 7.42 18.74 4.14
N GLU A 46 8.13 19.13 3.09
CA GLU A 46 8.55 20.51 2.85
C GLU A 46 7.48 21.33 2.11
N LEU A 47 6.41 20.70 1.59
CA LEU A 47 5.27 21.43 1.04
C LEU A 47 4.56 22.22 2.15
N GLY A 48 4.35 23.51 1.93
CA GLY A 48 3.60 24.36 2.88
C GLY A 48 2.15 23.91 3.10
N SER A 49 1.59 23.14 2.17
CA SER A 49 0.26 22.54 2.21
C SER A 49 0.24 21.08 2.64
N ALA A 50 1.36 20.53 3.11
CA ALA A 50 1.45 19.13 3.53
C ALA A 50 0.50 18.84 4.70
N ILE A 51 -0.26 17.74 4.58
CA ILE A 51 -1.12 17.23 5.64
C ILE A 51 -0.78 15.77 5.95
N PRO A 52 -0.91 15.31 7.20
CA PRO A 52 -0.77 13.90 7.53
C PRO A 52 -1.87 13.09 6.83
N LEU A 53 -1.51 11.93 6.28
CA LEU A 53 -2.48 11.00 5.69
C LEU A 53 -3.48 10.52 6.74
N TYR A 54 -3.00 10.19 7.93
CA TYR A 54 -3.84 9.86 9.08
C TYR A 54 -3.06 10.12 10.37
N LEU A 55 -3.44 11.14 11.14
CA LEU A 55 -2.65 11.62 12.28
C LEU A 55 -2.31 10.52 13.33
N PRO A 56 -3.22 9.59 13.68
CA PRO A 56 -2.93 8.55 14.69
C PRO A 56 -1.84 7.55 14.29
N GLU A 57 -1.69 7.26 12.99
CA GLU A 57 -0.72 6.25 12.50
C GLU A 57 0.44 6.90 11.74
N LEU A 58 0.14 7.89 10.91
CA LEU A 58 1.05 8.50 9.95
C LEU A 58 1.20 10.02 10.20
N PRO A 59 1.71 10.47 11.37
CA PRO A 59 2.00 11.88 11.59
C PRO A 59 3.13 12.35 10.67
N LEU A 60 3.10 13.61 10.23
CA LEU A 60 4.14 14.21 9.37
C LEU A 60 5.49 14.32 10.09
N LYS A 61 6.25 13.23 10.09
CA LYS A 61 7.58 13.12 10.69
C LYS A 61 8.56 12.54 9.69
N ALA A 62 9.84 12.85 9.89
CA ALA A 62 10.91 12.25 9.11
C ALA A 62 11.19 10.83 9.58
N GLY A 63 11.56 9.96 8.64
CA GLY A 63 11.98 8.60 8.92
C GLY A 63 10.83 7.60 8.86
N GLU A 64 11.17 6.35 9.16
CA GLU A 64 10.19 5.28 9.27
C GLU A 64 9.21 5.56 10.41
N LEU A 65 7.92 5.45 10.12
CA LEU A 65 6.88 5.61 11.14
C LEU A 65 6.57 4.24 11.76
N PRO A 66 6.53 4.13 13.10
CA PRO A 66 6.28 2.87 13.76
C PRO A 66 4.85 2.40 13.51
N LEU A 67 4.68 1.08 13.33
CA LEU A 67 3.37 0.45 13.26
C LEU A 67 2.70 0.43 14.63
N LEU A 68 1.37 0.57 14.66
CA LEU A 68 0.59 0.34 15.87
C LEU A 68 0.66 -1.14 16.30
N PRO A 69 0.49 -1.45 17.58
CA PRO A 69 0.58 -2.83 18.08
C PRO A 69 -0.33 -3.80 17.31
N GLY A 70 0.25 -4.91 16.85
CA GLY A 70 -0.47 -5.96 16.12
C GLY A 70 -0.68 -5.71 14.63
N LEU A 71 -0.25 -4.55 14.10
CA LEU A 71 -0.28 -4.28 12.66
C LEU A 71 1.01 -4.71 11.97
N THR A 72 0.88 -5.17 10.73
CA THR A 72 1.99 -5.49 9.82
C THR A 72 2.16 -4.45 8.70
N MET A 73 1.27 -3.47 8.63
CA MET A 73 1.22 -2.36 7.66
C MET A 73 0.39 -1.23 8.29
N PRO A 74 0.58 0.07 7.92
CA PRO A 74 -0.34 1.12 8.34
C PRO A 74 -1.79 0.74 7.99
N GLY A 75 -2.66 0.72 9.01
CA GLY A 75 -4.05 0.31 8.89
C GLY A 75 -4.80 1.20 7.91
N CYS A 76 -4.57 2.51 7.97
CA CYS A 76 -5.16 3.47 7.03
C CYS A 76 -4.79 3.22 5.56
N ILE A 77 -3.60 2.69 5.27
CA ILE A 77 -3.21 2.31 3.90
C ILE A 77 -3.82 0.97 3.52
N ARG A 78 -3.86 0.02 4.46
CA ARG A 78 -4.46 -1.29 4.27
C ARG A 78 -5.97 -1.21 4.01
N ASP A 79 -6.64 -0.18 4.52
CA ASP A 79 -8.08 0.05 4.28
C ASP A 79 -8.40 0.24 2.79
N ALA A 80 -7.45 0.81 2.03
CA ALA A 80 -7.53 0.92 0.57
C ALA A 80 -7.13 -0.38 -0.18
N ALA A 81 -6.82 -1.47 0.54
CA ALA A 81 -6.53 -2.76 -0.09
C ALA A 81 -7.84 -3.47 -0.50
N PRO A 82 -7.83 -4.28 -1.56
CA PRO A 82 -9.01 -5.05 -1.93
C PRO A 82 -9.43 -6.00 -0.80
N ASP A 83 -10.74 -6.15 -0.64
CA ASP A 83 -11.35 -7.11 0.28
C ASP A 83 -11.05 -8.57 -0.11
N ALA A 84 -11.53 -9.51 0.69
CA ALA A 84 -11.31 -10.94 0.45
C ALA A 84 -11.80 -11.42 -0.92
N TRP A 85 -12.90 -10.86 -1.44
CA TRP A 85 -13.41 -11.21 -2.76
C TRP A 85 -12.59 -10.56 -3.87
N GLY A 86 -12.25 -9.27 -3.76
CA GLY A 86 -11.40 -8.55 -4.68
C GLY A 86 -10.02 -9.20 -4.84
N ARG A 87 -9.40 -9.65 -3.74
CA ARG A 87 -8.15 -10.42 -3.76
C ARG A 87 -8.30 -11.69 -4.59
N ARG A 88 -9.37 -12.47 -4.40
CA ARG A 88 -9.63 -13.69 -5.18
C ARG A 88 -9.80 -13.39 -6.67
N VAL A 89 -10.50 -12.30 -7.01
CA VAL A 89 -10.66 -11.86 -8.41
C VAL A 89 -9.30 -11.54 -9.04
N ILE A 90 -8.43 -10.81 -8.32
CA ILE A 90 -7.07 -10.50 -8.79
C ILE A 90 -6.29 -11.79 -9.01
N LEU A 91 -6.24 -12.69 -8.04
CA LEU A 91 -5.48 -13.95 -8.15
C LEU A 91 -5.95 -14.82 -9.32
N ASN A 92 -7.26 -14.94 -9.49
CA ASN A 92 -7.84 -15.69 -10.58
C ASN A 92 -7.55 -15.07 -11.95
N ARG A 93 -7.81 -13.76 -12.11
CA ARG A 93 -7.68 -13.07 -13.40
C ARG A 93 -6.24 -12.81 -13.81
N LYS A 94 -5.37 -12.46 -12.87
CA LYS A 94 -3.98 -12.06 -13.14
C LYS A 94 -3.01 -13.23 -13.16
N PHE A 95 -3.22 -14.24 -12.31
CA PHE A 95 -2.24 -15.31 -12.08
C PHE A 95 -2.79 -16.72 -12.37
N GLY A 96 -4.09 -16.83 -12.65
CA GLY A 96 -4.75 -18.11 -12.95
C GLY A 96 -4.89 -19.03 -11.74
N VAL A 97 -4.62 -18.54 -10.53
CA VAL A 97 -4.65 -19.32 -9.29
C VAL A 97 -6.10 -19.58 -8.90
N LYS A 98 -6.41 -20.83 -8.52
CA LYS A 98 -7.79 -21.26 -8.19
C LYS A 98 -7.83 -22.08 -6.91
N GLY A 99 -8.92 -21.93 -6.16
CA GLY A 99 -9.24 -22.79 -5.01
C GLY A 99 -8.12 -22.84 -3.96
N ASP A 100 -7.77 -24.06 -3.55
CA ASP A 100 -6.82 -24.33 -2.46
C ASP A 100 -5.37 -23.91 -2.75
N GLU A 101 -5.02 -23.64 -4.02
CA GLU A 101 -3.71 -23.11 -4.39
C GLU A 101 -3.47 -21.72 -3.79
N ILE A 102 -4.54 -20.94 -3.57
CA ILE A 102 -4.47 -19.60 -2.96
C ILE A 102 -3.89 -19.68 -1.54
N ALA A 103 -4.31 -20.68 -0.75
CA ALA A 103 -3.90 -20.82 0.65
C ALA A 103 -2.41 -21.18 0.82
N ARG A 104 -1.75 -21.61 -0.27
CA ARG A 104 -0.34 -22.00 -0.27
C ARG A 104 0.59 -20.88 -0.75
N LEU A 105 0.03 -19.77 -1.23
CA LEU A 105 0.80 -18.65 -1.74
C LEU A 105 1.04 -17.63 -0.63
N ASP A 106 2.32 -17.33 -0.40
CA ASP A 106 2.72 -16.19 0.40
C ASP A 106 2.70 -14.93 -0.49
N ILE A 107 1.60 -14.18 -0.41
CA ILE A 107 1.35 -13.00 -1.26
C ILE A 107 1.43 -11.75 -0.41
N SER A 108 2.41 -10.90 -0.71
CA SER A 108 2.59 -9.60 -0.08
C SER A 108 1.38 -8.68 -0.29
N GLU A 109 1.03 -7.91 0.74
CA GLU A 109 0.02 -6.84 0.67
C GLU A 109 0.31 -5.85 -0.48
N LEU A 110 1.58 -5.54 -0.76
CA LEU A 110 1.96 -4.68 -1.89
C LEU A 110 1.49 -5.23 -3.24
N THR A 111 1.41 -6.55 -3.39
CA THR A 111 0.89 -7.19 -4.61
C THR A 111 -0.57 -6.85 -4.81
N PHE A 112 -1.39 -6.98 -3.76
CA PHE A 112 -2.78 -6.60 -3.85
C PHE A 112 -2.93 -5.09 -4.06
N LEU A 113 -2.09 -4.29 -3.40
CA LEU A 113 -2.07 -2.85 -3.59
C LEU A 113 -1.53 -2.39 -4.95
N LEU A 114 -0.90 -3.22 -5.77
CA LEU A 114 -0.45 -2.79 -7.11
C LEU A 114 -1.31 -3.41 -8.21
N GLU A 115 -1.87 -4.60 -7.96
CA GLU A 115 -2.68 -5.31 -8.95
C GLU A 115 -4.17 -4.93 -8.95
N SER A 116 -4.67 -4.23 -7.92
CA SER A 116 -6.08 -3.82 -7.85
C SER A 116 -6.40 -2.47 -8.50
N GLY A 117 -5.42 -1.82 -9.16
CA GLY A 117 -5.58 -0.51 -9.80
C GLY A 117 -5.12 0.66 -8.92
N SER A 118 -4.76 1.79 -9.53
CA SER A 118 -4.07 2.90 -8.86
C SER A 118 -4.98 3.95 -8.22
N ASP A 119 -6.25 4.02 -8.62
CA ASP A 119 -7.22 5.01 -8.12
C ASP A 119 -8.06 4.44 -6.97
N ARG A 120 -8.02 5.09 -5.80
CA ARG A 120 -8.56 4.57 -4.54
C ARG A 120 -9.00 5.70 -3.61
N ILE A 121 -10.01 5.38 -2.81
CA ILE A 121 -10.55 6.23 -1.73
C ILE A 121 -9.94 5.79 -0.41
#